data_AF-A0A660NBE0-F1
#
_entry.id   AF-A0A660NBE0-F1
#
_cell.length_a   1.000
_cell.length_b   1.000
_cell.length_c   1.000
_cell.angle_alpha   90.00
_cell.angle_beta   90.00
_cell.angle_gamma   90.00
#
_symmetry.space_group_name_H-M   'P 1'
#
loop_
_entity.id
_entity.type
_entity.pdbx_description
1 polymer ?
#
loop_
_entity_poly.entity_id
_entity_poly.type
_entity_poly.pdbx_seq_one_letter_code
_entity_poly.pdbx_strand_id
1 'polypeptide(L)'
;MKDEFKPYFYWGMTALGVIGAAIGISFIALHARDIFSIVKKIASILTPIIYGAVLAFLMTGPYNFFVAFLNRHLKKAIKNQKLAKKISTGMATFLCVILVIAIISLLVMMILPQMISNVSDMLNSLPKDLASFEPLFLERFKHYPVVDKNYESVKLSVINWFNQSIVPNINKYIVGFSSGVITAFHMIINFLIGLMVMVYLLNMKEILAAQVKKICYSILEVKKA
;
A
#
# COMPACT_ATOMS: atom_id res chain seq x y z
N MET A 1 -49.02 46.22 -12.72
CA MET A 1 -47.61 46.65 -12.87
C MET A 1 -46.60 45.94 -11.95
N LYS A 2 -46.98 45.31 -10.82
CA LYS A 2 -46.00 44.65 -9.92
C LYS A 2 -45.66 43.19 -10.28
N ASP A 3 -46.41 42.54 -11.15
CA ASP A 3 -46.22 41.11 -11.46
C ASP A 3 -45.34 40.83 -12.69
N GLU A 4 -45.12 41.81 -13.57
CA GLU A 4 -44.27 41.63 -14.76
C GLU A 4 -42.75 41.64 -14.44
N PHE A 5 -42.34 42.21 -13.30
CA PHE A 5 -40.91 42.28 -12.91
C PHE A 5 -40.41 41.04 -12.17
N LYS A 6 -41.31 40.21 -11.62
CA LYS A 6 -40.94 38.96 -10.92
C LYS A 6 -40.16 37.99 -11.81
N PRO A 7 -40.61 37.65 -13.03
CA PRO A 7 -39.85 36.73 -13.90
C PRO A 7 -38.47 37.28 -14.25
N TYR A 8 -38.33 38.56 -14.60
CA TYR A 8 -37.02 39.16 -14.89
C TYR A 8 -36.06 39.12 -13.68
N PHE A 9 -36.57 39.26 -12.46
CA PHE A 9 -35.78 39.14 -11.24
C PHE A 9 -35.31 37.70 -10.99
N TYR A 10 -36.16 36.68 -11.19
CA TYR A 10 -35.77 35.26 -11.08
C TYR A 10 -34.75 34.85 -12.17
N TRP A 11 -34.91 35.35 -13.40
CA TRP A 11 -33.92 35.15 -14.47
C TRP A 11 -32.59 35.84 -14.17
N GLY A 12 -32.61 37.05 -13.57
CA GLY A 12 -31.39 37.72 -13.09
C GLY A 12 -30.68 36.95 -11.98
N MET A 13 -31.42 36.42 -11.00
CA MET A 13 -30.87 35.64 -9.89
C MET A 13 -30.29 34.30 -10.33
N THR A 14 -30.95 33.61 -11.27
CA THR A 14 -30.43 32.37 -11.85
C THR A 14 -29.20 32.63 -12.73
N ALA A 15 -29.19 33.70 -13.53
CA ALA A 15 -28.02 34.08 -14.33
C ALA A 15 -26.81 34.41 -13.44
N LEU A 16 -27.00 35.16 -12.35
CA LEU A 16 -25.95 35.42 -11.36
C LEU A 16 -25.46 34.13 -10.68
N GLY A 17 -26.37 33.21 -10.34
CA GLY A 17 -26.03 31.91 -9.79
C GLY A 17 -25.19 31.05 -10.74
N VAL A 18 -25.57 31.02 -12.03
CA VAL A 18 -24.85 30.27 -13.06
C VAL A 18 -23.47 30.89 -13.32
N ILE A 19 -23.37 32.21 -13.40
CA ILE A 19 -22.07 32.90 -13.58
C ILE A 19 -21.18 32.67 -12.36
N GLY A 20 -21.71 32.77 -11.15
CA GLY A 20 -20.98 32.47 -9.92
C GLY A 20 -20.48 31.03 -9.86
N ALA A 21 -21.33 30.06 -10.24
CA ALA A 21 -20.95 28.65 -10.33
C ALA A 21 -19.89 28.42 -11.41
N ALA A 22 -20.00 29.05 -12.58
CA ALA A 22 -19.04 28.94 -13.67
C ALA A 22 -17.66 29.51 -13.27
N ILE A 23 -17.63 30.65 -12.57
CA ILE A 23 -16.39 31.23 -12.02
C ILE A 23 -15.80 30.31 -10.96
N GLY A 24 -16.61 29.77 -10.04
CA GLY A 24 -16.16 28.85 -8.99
C GLY A 24 -15.57 27.56 -9.57
N ILE A 25 -16.24 26.95 -10.55
CA ILE A 25 -15.75 25.76 -11.25
C ILE A 25 -14.46 26.07 -12.01
N SER A 26 -14.38 27.20 -12.70
CA SER A 26 -13.17 27.61 -13.42
C SER A 26 -12.00 27.86 -12.47
N PHE A 27 -12.24 28.49 -11.32
CA PHE A 27 -11.22 28.70 -10.29
C PHE A 27 -10.69 27.38 -9.72
N ILE A 28 -11.59 26.44 -9.42
CA ILE A 28 -11.22 25.09 -8.99
C ILE A 28 -10.48 24.34 -10.09
N ALA A 29 -10.88 24.46 -11.35
CA ALA A 29 -10.21 23.80 -12.48
C ALA A 29 -8.78 24.35 -12.70
N LEU A 30 -8.60 25.67 -12.58
CA LEU A 30 -7.30 26.33 -12.73
C LEU A 30 -6.35 26.01 -11.56
N HIS A 31 -6.86 25.94 -10.33
CA HIS A 31 -6.06 25.60 -9.13
C HIS A 31 -6.22 24.14 -8.70
N ALA A 32 -6.78 23.27 -9.55
CA ALA A 32 -7.05 21.87 -9.22
C ALA A 32 -5.77 21.15 -8.78
N ARG A 33 -4.64 21.51 -9.38
CA ARG A 33 -3.33 20.95 -9.08
C ARG A 33 -2.87 21.31 -7.66
N ASP A 34 -3.11 22.53 -7.21
CA ASP A 34 -2.75 23.00 -5.87
C ASP A 34 -3.67 22.41 -4.80
N ILE A 35 -4.98 22.37 -5.08
CA ILE A 35 -5.97 21.72 -4.21
C ILE A 35 -5.63 20.24 -4.05
N PHE A 36 -5.35 19.54 -5.16
CA PHE A 36 -4.97 18.13 -5.13
C PHE A 36 -3.64 17.90 -4.41
N SER A 37 -2.69 18.84 -4.51
CA SER A 37 -1.43 18.80 -3.77
C SER A 37 -1.65 18.87 -2.26
N ILE A 38 -2.55 19.72 -1.79
CA ILE A 38 -2.91 19.83 -0.37
C ILE A 38 -3.59 18.53 0.11
N VAL A 39 -4.57 18.03 -0.64
CA VAL A 39 -5.24 16.75 -0.32
C VAL A 39 -4.22 15.61 -0.26
N LYS A 40 -3.29 15.55 -1.22
CA LYS A 40 -2.22 14.56 -1.24
C LYS A 40 -1.29 14.69 -0.04
N LYS A 41 -0.94 15.90 0.40
CA LYS A 41 -0.15 16.12 1.63
C LYS A 41 -0.88 15.59 2.86
N ILE A 42 -2.17 15.91 3.01
CA ILE A 42 -2.99 15.39 4.13
C ILE A 42 -3.05 13.87 4.09
N ALA A 43 -3.31 13.28 2.92
CA ALA A 43 -3.35 11.83 2.74
C ALA A 43 -1.99 11.17 3.06
N SER A 44 -0.87 11.80 2.70
CA SER A 44 0.47 11.31 3.01
C SER A 44 0.75 11.31 4.51
N ILE A 45 0.26 12.30 5.26
CA ILE A 45 0.41 12.37 6.73
C ILE A 45 -0.49 11.32 7.40
N LEU A 46 -1.66 11.04 6.83
CA LEU A 46 -2.60 10.04 7.35
C LEU A 46 -2.25 8.60 6.96
N THR A 47 -1.38 8.40 5.95
CA THR A 47 -0.95 7.10 5.44
C THR A 47 -0.50 6.12 6.54
N PRO A 48 0.39 6.47 7.49
CA PRO A 48 0.77 5.55 8.57
C PRO A 48 -0.40 5.14 9.46
N ILE A 49 -1.37 6.04 9.68
CA ILE A 49 -2.59 5.73 10.46
C ILE A 49 -3.47 4.72 9.70
N ILE A 50 -3.62 4.91 8.38
CA ILE A 50 -4.35 3.97 7.52
C ILE A 50 -3.70 2.59 7.55
N TYR A 51 -2.37 2.52 7.38
CA TYR A 51 -1.64 1.25 7.49
C TYR A 51 -1.81 0.59 8.86
N GLY A 52 -1.72 1.36 9.94
CA GLY A 52 -1.98 0.86 11.29
C GLY A 52 -3.41 0.33 11.47
N ALA A 53 -4.41 0.97 10.87
CA ALA A 53 -5.80 0.52 10.90
C ALA A 53 -6.00 -0.79 10.13
N VAL A 54 -5.40 -0.92 8.95
CA VAL A 54 -5.41 -2.17 8.16
C VAL A 54 -4.74 -3.30 8.94
N LEU A 55 -3.59 -3.04 9.56
CA LEU A 55 -2.90 -4.02 10.41
C LEU A 55 -3.74 -4.41 11.63
N ALA A 56 -4.42 -3.45 12.27
CA ALA A 56 -5.29 -3.73 13.41
C ALA A 56 -6.46 -4.63 13.01
N PHE A 57 -7.05 -4.36 11.84
CA PHE A 57 -8.11 -5.19 11.29
C PHE A 57 -7.61 -6.63 11.03
N LEU A 58 -6.46 -6.77 10.36
CA LEU A 58 -5.87 -8.08 10.07
C LEU A 58 -5.51 -8.86 11.36
N MET A 59 -5.00 -8.15 12.36
CA MET A 59 -4.59 -8.74 13.64
C MET A 59 -5.74 -8.99 14.61
N THR A 60 -6.97 -8.56 14.29
CA THR A 60 -8.14 -8.76 15.16
C THR A 60 -8.39 -10.25 15.43
N GLY A 61 -8.23 -11.10 14.42
CA GLY A 61 -8.35 -12.57 14.58
C GLY A 61 -7.30 -13.15 15.54
N PRO A 62 -6.00 -13.04 15.24
CA PRO A 62 -4.91 -13.49 16.11
C PRO A 62 -4.98 -12.91 17.52
N TYR A 63 -5.33 -11.63 17.66
CA TYR A 63 -5.48 -10.97 18.95
C TYR A 63 -6.55 -11.59 19.82
N ASN A 64 -7.75 -11.81 19.28
CA ASN A 64 -8.84 -12.43 20.04
C ASN A 64 -8.48 -13.86 20.46
N PHE A 65 -7.78 -14.59 19.59
CA PHE A 65 -7.25 -15.91 19.91
C PHE A 65 -6.26 -15.86 21.08
N PHE A 66 -5.26 -14.97 21.04
CA PHE A 66 -4.29 -14.82 22.12
C PHE A 66 -4.93 -14.34 23.42
N VAL A 67 -5.85 -13.37 23.38
CA VAL A 67 -6.59 -12.93 24.57
C VAL A 67 -7.38 -14.09 25.18
N ALA A 68 -8.10 -14.86 24.38
CA ALA A 68 -8.90 -15.99 24.87
C ALA A 68 -8.01 -17.09 25.48
N PHE A 69 -6.92 -17.45 24.79
CA PHE A 69 -5.94 -18.42 25.25
C PHE A 69 -5.31 -17.99 26.57
N LEU A 70 -4.72 -16.79 26.61
CA LEU A 70 -4.06 -16.25 27.79
C LEU A 70 -5.04 -16.11 28.97
N ASN A 71 -6.24 -15.59 28.72
CA ASN A 71 -7.24 -15.42 29.78
C ASN A 71 -7.68 -16.77 30.36
N ARG A 72 -7.79 -17.84 29.56
CA ARG A 72 -8.12 -19.19 30.06
C ARG A 72 -7.05 -19.73 31.00
N HIS A 73 -5.77 -19.46 30.72
CA HIS A 73 -4.66 -19.88 31.57
C HIS A 73 -4.49 -18.98 32.81
N LEU A 74 -4.54 -17.66 32.63
CA LEU A 74 -4.37 -16.67 33.71
C LEU A 74 -5.50 -16.69 34.73
N LYS A 75 -6.74 -17.01 34.34
CA LYS A 75 -7.86 -17.16 35.28
C LYS A 75 -7.67 -18.29 36.30
N LYS A 76 -6.86 -19.30 35.97
CA LYS A 76 -6.52 -20.39 36.92
C LYS A 76 -5.48 -19.95 37.94
N ALA A 77 -4.60 -19.01 37.59
CA ALA A 77 -3.51 -18.53 38.44
C ALA A 77 -3.88 -17.28 39.25
N ILE A 78 -4.77 -16.41 38.74
CA ILE A 78 -5.09 -15.11 39.32
C ILE A 78 -6.57 -15.09 39.76
N LYS A 79 -6.82 -14.94 41.06
CA LYS A 79 -8.18 -14.82 41.64
C LYS A 79 -8.95 -13.60 41.11
N ASN A 80 -8.26 -12.49 40.83
CA ASN A 80 -8.88 -11.26 40.35
C ASN A 80 -9.12 -11.30 38.83
N GLN A 81 -10.37 -11.52 38.43
CA GLN A 81 -10.81 -11.61 37.03
C GLN A 81 -10.53 -10.34 36.21
N LYS A 82 -10.62 -9.15 36.82
CA LYS A 82 -10.33 -7.87 36.13
C LYS A 82 -8.83 -7.74 35.84
N LEU A 83 -7.99 -8.14 36.79
CA LEU A 83 -6.54 -8.12 36.65
C LEU A 83 -6.07 -9.14 35.62
N ALA A 84 -6.60 -10.37 35.67
CA ALA A 84 -6.32 -11.42 34.68
C ALA A 84 -6.67 -10.98 33.25
N LYS A 85 -7.82 -10.32 33.06
CA LYS A 85 -8.20 -9.78 31.76
C LYS A 85 -7.22 -8.71 31.29
N LYS A 86 -6.89 -7.73 32.13
CA LYS A 86 -5.95 -6.64 31.78
C LYS A 86 -4.56 -7.17 31.37
N ILE A 87 -4.04 -8.15 32.11
CA ILE A 87 -2.75 -8.79 31.81
C ILE A 87 -2.84 -9.58 30.50
N SER A 88 -3.91 -10.37 30.30
CA SER A 88 -4.11 -11.14 29.07
C SER A 88 -4.18 -10.25 27.82
N THR A 89 -4.82 -9.09 27.92
CA THR A 89 -4.94 -8.10 26.84
C THR A 89 -3.58 -7.46 26.52
N GLY A 90 -2.79 -7.10 27.53
CA GLY A 90 -1.44 -6.57 27.34
C GLY A 90 -0.50 -7.58 26.68
N MET A 91 -0.46 -8.81 27.20
CA MET A 91 0.35 -9.90 26.63
C MET A 91 -0.09 -10.29 25.22
N ALA A 92 -1.40 -10.31 24.94
CA ALA A 92 -1.90 -10.59 23.59
C ALA A 92 -1.47 -9.51 22.59
N THR A 93 -1.48 -8.24 22.99
CA THR A 93 -1.00 -7.15 22.13
C THR A 93 0.49 -7.32 21.82
N PHE A 94 1.30 -7.63 22.83
CA PHE A 94 2.73 -7.89 22.64
C PHE A 94 3.00 -9.06 21.70
N LEU A 95 2.25 -10.17 21.84
CA LEU A 95 2.31 -11.31 20.93
C LEU A 95 1.92 -10.93 19.50
N CYS A 96 0.89 -10.09 19.31
CA CYS A 96 0.52 -9.60 17.98
C CYS A 96 1.63 -8.76 17.33
N VAL A 97 2.31 -7.90 18.10
CA VAL A 97 3.45 -7.11 17.60
C VAL A 97 4.58 -8.03 17.14
N ILE A 98 4.95 -9.02 17.96
CA ILE A 98 5.96 -10.03 17.59
C ILE A 98 5.53 -10.77 16.34
N LEU A 99 4.26 -11.17 16.24
CA LEU A 99 3.73 -11.91 15.10
C LEU A 99 3.81 -11.08 13.81
N VAL A 100 3.50 -9.77 13.85
CA VAL A 100 3.66 -8.88 12.69
C VAL A 100 5.13 -8.82 12.25
N ILE A 101 6.06 -8.63 13.19
CA ILE A 101 7.50 -8.58 12.90
C ILE A 101 7.99 -9.91 12.33
N ALA A 102 7.53 -11.04 12.88
CA ALA A 102 7.84 -12.37 12.40
C ALA A 102 7.33 -12.62 10.97
N ILE A 103 6.08 -12.23 10.67
CA ILE A 103 5.52 -12.35 9.31
C ILE A 103 6.33 -11.53 8.31
N ILE A 104 6.65 -10.27 8.63
CA ILE A 104 7.43 -9.41 7.74
C ILE A 104 8.83 -10.01 7.52
N SER A 105 9.48 -10.46 8.58
CA SER A 105 10.82 -11.05 8.50
C SER A 105 10.82 -12.32 7.65
N LEU A 106 9.85 -13.21 7.86
CA LEU A 106 9.66 -14.43 7.06
C LEU A 106 9.41 -14.10 5.58
N LEU A 107 8.55 -13.11 5.33
CA LEU A 107 8.22 -12.68 3.98
C LEU A 107 9.44 -12.09 3.27
N VAL A 108 10.24 -11.25 3.93
CA VAL A 108 11.49 -10.74 3.37
C VAL A 108 12.50 -11.86 3.12
N MET A 109 12.67 -12.78 4.07
CA MET A 109 13.55 -13.95 3.93
C MET A 109 13.12 -14.90 2.81
N MET A 110 11.84 -14.98 2.48
CA MET A 110 11.33 -15.84 1.40
C MET A 110 11.36 -15.13 0.04
N ILE A 111 10.91 -13.87 0.00
CA ILE A 111 10.80 -13.09 -1.24
C ILE A 111 12.17 -12.72 -1.78
N LEU A 112 13.09 -12.19 -0.95
CA LEU A 112 14.41 -11.76 -1.43
C LEU A 112 15.18 -12.86 -2.18
N PRO A 113 15.39 -14.07 -1.62
CA PRO A 113 16.12 -15.10 -2.34
C PRO A 113 15.38 -15.56 -3.59
N GLN A 114 14.04 -15.63 -3.56
CA GLN A 114 13.24 -16.01 -4.72
C GLN A 114 13.34 -14.96 -5.84
N MET A 115 13.37 -13.67 -5.51
CA MET A 115 13.60 -12.61 -6.50
C MET A 115 15.00 -12.71 -7.10
N ILE A 116 16.02 -12.94 -6.27
CA ILE A 116 17.41 -13.10 -6.73
C ILE A 116 17.53 -14.35 -7.62
N SER A 117 16.95 -15.49 -7.22
CA SER A 117 17.01 -16.72 -8.01
C SER A 117 16.31 -16.55 -9.35
N ASN A 118 15.11 -15.98 -9.38
CA ASN A 118 14.38 -15.74 -10.65
C ASN A 118 15.17 -14.85 -11.60
N VAL A 119 15.81 -13.80 -11.09
CA VAL A 119 16.66 -12.92 -11.89
C VAL A 119 17.92 -13.65 -12.35
N SER A 120 18.59 -14.37 -11.45
CA SER A 120 19.79 -15.17 -11.76
C SER A 120 19.51 -16.26 -12.79
N ASP A 121 18.39 -16.95 -12.67
CA ASP A 121 17.95 -17.99 -13.60
C ASP A 121 17.68 -17.40 -14.98
N MET A 122 16.99 -16.25 -15.04
CA MET A 122 16.81 -15.51 -16.29
C MET A 122 18.14 -15.06 -16.91
N LEU A 123 19.09 -14.59 -16.09
CA LEU A 123 20.43 -14.21 -16.55
C LEU A 123 21.19 -15.40 -17.15
N ASN A 124 21.04 -16.58 -16.54
CA ASN A 124 21.73 -17.80 -16.97
C ASN A 124 21.02 -18.55 -18.10
N SER A 125 19.70 -18.40 -18.24
CA SER A 125 18.90 -19.08 -19.26
C SER A 125 18.95 -18.33 -20.58
N LEU A 126 18.93 -17.00 -20.59
CA LEU A 126 18.87 -16.21 -21.82
C LEU A 126 19.92 -16.59 -22.89
N PRO A 127 21.21 -16.72 -22.57
CA PRO A 127 22.20 -17.16 -23.55
C PRO A 127 21.98 -18.61 -24.02
N LYS A 128 21.56 -19.50 -23.12
CA LYS A 128 21.30 -20.92 -23.41
C LYS A 128 20.06 -21.11 -24.26
N ASP A 129 19.01 -20.35 -23.97
CA ASP A 129 17.76 -20.31 -24.71
C ASP A 129 18.05 -19.82 -26.13
N LEU A 130 18.77 -18.70 -26.29
CA LEU A 130 19.19 -18.19 -27.60
C LEU A 130 19.99 -19.21 -28.42
N ALA A 131 20.95 -19.90 -27.81
CA ALA A 131 21.73 -20.94 -28.47
C ALA A 131 20.87 -22.18 -28.86
N SER A 132 19.85 -22.49 -28.07
CA SER A 132 18.92 -23.61 -28.35
C SER A 132 17.90 -23.25 -29.44
N PHE A 133 17.53 -21.97 -29.58
CA PHE A 133 16.65 -21.47 -30.63
C PHE A 133 17.36 -21.25 -31.97
N GLU A 134 18.68 -21.06 -31.96
CA GLU A 134 19.53 -20.87 -33.14
C GLU A 134 19.27 -21.86 -34.29
N PRO A 135 19.31 -23.19 -34.09
CA PRO A 135 19.09 -24.14 -35.19
C PRO A 135 17.70 -24.04 -35.80
N LEU A 136 16.65 -23.86 -34.97
CA LEU A 136 15.27 -23.71 -35.45
C LEU A 136 15.08 -22.39 -36.22
N PHE A 137 15.76 -21.33 -35.77
CA PHE A 137 15.73 -20.04 -36.43
C PHE A 137 16.43 -20.10 -37.79
N LEU A 138 17.65 -20.63 -37.85
CA LEU A 138 18.42 -20.76 -39.09
C LEU A 138 17.75 -21.71 -40.09
N GLU A 139 17.14 -22.80 -39.63
CA GLU A 139 16.38 -23.72 -40.48
C GLU A 139 15.17 -23.03 -41.12
N ARG A 140 14.42 -22.22 -40.36
CA ARG A 140 13.25 -21.50 -40.86
C ARG A 140 13.59 -20.38 -41.85
N PHE A 141 14.77 -19.78 -41.72
CA PHE A 141 15.20 -18.63 -42.53
C PHE A 141 16.27 -18.96 -43.58
N LYS A 142 16.57 -20.24 -43.81
CA LYS A 142 17.58 -20.74 -44.78
C LYS A 142 17.44 -20.18 -46.21
N HIS A 143 16.24 -19.74 -46.60
CA HIS A 143 15.97 -19.16 -47.93
C HIS A 143 16.22 -17.64 -48.01
N TYR A 144 16.54 -16.96 -46.91
CA TYR A 144 16.76 -15.53 -46.84
C TYR A 144 18.23 -15.20 -46.49
N PRO A 145 19.12 -15.00 -47.49
CA PRO A 145 20.57 -14.81 -47.27
C PRO A 145 20.94 -13.53 -46.50
N VAL A 146 20.00 -12.59 -46.35
CA VAL A 146 20.16 -11.36 -45.56
C VAL A 146 20.07 -11.65 -44.06
N VAL A 147 19.31 -12.66 -43.65
CA VAL A 147 19.08 -13.00 -42.23
C VAL A 147 20.32 -13.69 -41.65
N ASP A 148 20.94 -14.57 -42.43
CA ASP A 148 22.12 -15.36 -42.04
C ASP A 148 23.34 -14.47 -41.74
N LYS A 149 23.57 -13.43 -42.56
CA LYS A 149 24.70 -12.51 -42.40
C LYS A 149 24.59 -11.58 -41.19
N ASN A 150 23.37 -11.25 -40.76
CA ASN A 150 23.14 -10.28 -39.70
C ASN A 150 22.84 -10.94 -38.35
N TYR A 151 22.50 -12.22 -38.33
CA TYR A 151 22.12 -12.96 -37.12
C TYR A 151 23.18 -12.89 -36.00
N GLU A 152 24.44 -13.19 -36.32
CA GLU A 152 25.53 -13.17 -35.33
C GLU A 152 25.77 -11.77 -34.75
N SER A 153 25.68 -10.72 -35.57
CA SER A 153 25.84 -9.33 -35.11
C SER A 153 24.70 -8.88 -34.18
N VAL A 154 23.46 -9.34 -34.43
CA VAL A 154 22.29 -9.06 -33.60
C VAL A 154 22.36 -9.83 -32.29
N LYS A 155 22.70 -11.13 -32.34
CA LYS A 155 22.92 -12.00 -31.17
C LYS A 155 23.98 -11.42 -30.23
N LEU A 156 25.13 -11.02 -30.77
CA LEU A 156 26.21 -10.40 -29.98
C LEU A 156 25.78 -9.07 -29.37
N SER A 157 25.00 -8.26 -30.08
CA SER A 157 24.49 -6.98 -29.59
C SER A 157 23.49 -7.17 -28.45
N VAL A 158 22.60 -8.17 -28.53
CA VAL A 158 21.65 -8.52 -27.45
C VAL A 158 22.39 -9.03 -26.22
N ILE A 159 23.35 -9.94 -26.39
CA ILE A 159 24.16 -10.49 -25.29
C ILE A 159 24.98 -9.38 -24.62
N ASN A 160 25.63 -8.51 -25.40
CA ASN A 160 26.41 -7.41 -24.85
C ASN A 160 25.55 -6.36 -24.14
N TRP A 161 24.40 -5.98 -24.72
CA TRP A 161 23.46 -5.07 -24.06
C TRP A 161 22.99 -5.64 -22.72
N PHE A 162 22.66 -6.93 -22.68
CA PHE A 162 22.22 -7.61 -21.47
C PHE A 162 23.31 -7.66 -20.39
N ASN A 163 24.53 -8.07 -20.76
CA ASN A 163 25.66 -8.15 -19.84
C ASN A 163 26.13 -6.78 -19.31
N GLN A 164 26.03 -5.72 -20.12
CA GLN A 164 26.51 -4.39 -19.74
C GLN A 164 25.44 -3.54 -19.04
N SER A 165 24.16 -3.72 -19.39
CA SER A 165 23.08 -2.86 -18.90
C SER A 165 22.24 -3.49 -17.81
N ILE A 166 22.05 -4.82 -17.81
CA ILE A 166 21.12 -5.48 -16.88
C ILE A 166 21.86 -6.05 -15.68
N VAL A 167 22.90 -6.87 -15.92
CA VAL A 167 23.70 -7.52 -14.85
C VAL A 167 24.28 -6.53 -13.84
N PRO A 168 24.95 -5.43 -14.23
CA PRO A 168 25.58 -4.52 -13.28
C PRO A 168 24.57 -3.64 -12.55
N ASN A 169 23.44 -3.34 -13.20
CA ASN A 169 22.38 -2.53 -12.62
C ASN A 169 21.62 -3.32 -11.55
N ILE A 170 21.36 -4.62 -11.74
CA ILE A 170 20.79 -5.48 -10.69
C ILE A 170 21.69 -5.49 -9.46
N ASN A 171 23.01 -5.69 -9.64
CA ASN A 171 23.96 -5.61 -8.55
C ASN A 171 23.98 -4.22 -7.89
N LYS A 172 23.85 -3.14 -8.67
CA LYS A 172 23.70 -1.78 -8.12
C LYS A 172 22.36 -1.52 -7.42
N TYR A 173 21.25 -2.13 -7.79
CA TYR A 173 19.98 -1.98 -7.08
C TYR A 173 19.93 -2.81 -5.80
N ILE A 174 20.66 -3.94 -5.77
CA ILE A 174 20.86 -4.77 -4.57
C ILE A 174 21.84 -4.09 -3.58
N VAL A 175 22.90 -3.46 -4.07
CA VAL A 175 23.95 -2.84 -3.24
C VAL A 175 23.73 -1.33 -3.00
N GLY A 176 22.97 -0.65 -3.87
CA GLY A 176 22.71 0.78 -3.88
C GLY A 176 21.74 1.28 -2.81
N PHE A 177 21.67 0.59 -1.68
CA PHE A 177 20.95 1.01 -0.48
C PHE A 177 21.57 2.25 0.18
N SER A 178 22.76 2.66 -0.26
CA SER A 178 23.58 3.70 0.38
C SER A 178 23.02 5.13 0.24
N SER A 179 22.31 5.47 -0.83
CA SER A 179 21.65 6.78 -1.00
C SER A 179 20.18 6.81 -0.53
N GLY A 180 19.63 5.65 -0.15
CA GLY A 180 18.25 5.49 0.30
C GLY A 180 18.04 5.76 1.79
N VAL A 181 19.06 6.19 2.54
CA VAL A 181 19.04 6.29 4.02
C VAL A 181 17.88 7.17 4.52
N ILE A 182 17.64 8.33 3.90
CA ILE A 182 16.53 9.22 4.30
C ILE A 182 15.17 8.57 4.04
N THR A 183 15.02 7.91 2.88
CA THR A 183 13.77 7.21 2.51
C THR A 183 13.54 5.99 3.39
N ALA A 184 14.58 5.20 3.66
CA ALA A 184 14.54 4.06 4.57
C ALA A 184 14.21 4.51 6.00
N PHE A 185 14.79 5.61 6.46
CA PHE A 185 14.49 6.20 7.76
C PHE A 185 13.01 6.63 7.87
N HIS A 186 12.50 7.32 6.86
CA HIS A 186 11.07 7.69 6.81
C HIS A 186 10.16 6.46 6.75
N MET A 187 10.55 5.41 6.02
CA MET A 187 9.81 4.16 5.95
C MET A 187 9.74 3.48 7.32
N ILE A 188 10.85 3.43 8.05
CA ILE A 188 10.92 2.86 9.40
C ILE A 188 10.04 3.66 10.37
N ILE A 189 10.13 4.99 10.37
CA ILE A 189 9.28 5.83 11.23
C ILE A 189 7.80 5.63 10.91
N ASN A 190 7.42 5.67 9.63
CA ASN A 190 6.03 5.48 9.22
C ASN A 190 5.51 4.09 9.61
N PHE A 191 6.36 3.07 9.50
CA PHE A 191 6.03 1.72 9.95
C PHE A 191 5.85 1.65 11.48
N LEU A 192 6.73 2.26 12.26
CA LEU A 192 6.62 2.33 13.72
C LEU A 192 5.36 3.07 14.18
N ILE A 193 5.02 4.19 13.53
CA ILE A 193 3.77 4.93 13.80
C ILE A 193 2.57 4.04 13.47
N GLY A 194 2.58 3.35 12.33
CA GLY A 194 1.52 2.40 11.97
C GLY A 194 1.36 1.28 13.00
N LEU A 195 2.47 0.73 13.51
CA LEU A 195 2.47 -0.30 14.56
C LEU A 195 1.90 0.24 15.88
N MET A 196 2.28 1.47 16.26
CA MET A 196 1.71 2.14 17.42
C MET A 196 0.19 2.30 17.27
N VAL A 197 -0.28 2.83 16.13
CA VAL A 197 -1.71 2.99 15.84
C VAL A 197 -2.43 1.64 15.90
N MET A 198 -1.86 0.59 15.32
CA MET A 198 -2.41 -0.76 15.38
C MET A 198 -2.66 -1.19 16.82
N VAL A 199 -1.65 -1.07 17.70
CA VAL A 199 -1.72 -1.44 19.12
C VAL A 199 -2.83 -0.68 19.84
N TYR A 200 -2.95 0.63 19.58
CA TYR A 200 -4.01 1.46 20.18
C TYR A 200 -5.40 1.01 19.72
N LEU A 201 -5.60 0.84 18.41
CA LEU A 201 -6.88 0.42 17.83
C LEU A 201 -7.32 -0.95 18.36
N LEU A 202 -6.38 -1.88 18.52
CA LEU A 202 -6.65 -3.24 18.99
C LEU A 202 -7.10 -3.26 20.46
N ASN A 203 -6.51 -2.41 21.30
CA ASN A 203 -6.87 -2.28 22.71
C ASN A 203 -8.16 -1.49 22.92
N MET A 204 -8.46 -0.51 22.06
CA MET A 204 -9.63 0.37 22.18
C MET A 204 -10.79 0.01 21.24
N LYS A 205 -10.74 -1.14 20.56
CA LYS A 205 -11.74 -1.54 19.54
C LYS A 205 -13.20 -1.41 20.00
N GLU A 206 -13.48 -1.75 21.27
CA GLU A 206 -14.84 -1.69 21.84
C GLU A 206 -15.29 -0.24 22.07
N ILE A 207 -14.36 0.61 22.52
CA ILE A 207 -14.62 2.03 22.78
C ILE A 207 -14.85 2.75 21.45
N LEU A 208 -14.01 2.47 20.46
CA LEU A 208 -14.12 3.05 19.11
C LEU A 208 -15.43 2.64 18.43
N ALA A 209 -15.79 1.35 18.49
CA ALA A 209 -17.07 0.89 17.96
C ALA A 209 -18.27 1.57 18.65
N ALA A 210 -18.19 1.79 19.97
CA ALA A 210 -19.23 2.50 20.70
C ALA A 210 -19.31 4.00 20.31
N GLN A 211 -18.18 4.66 20.12
CA GLN A 211 -18.12 6.06 19.68
C GLN A 211 -18.67 6.23 18.26
N VAL A 212 -18.27 5.37 17.33
CA VAL A 212 -18.77 5.40 15.95
C VAL A 212 -20.28 5.18 15.93
N LYS A 213 -20.81 4.22 16.70
CA LYS A 213 -22.26 4.02 16.83
C LYS A 213 -22.97 5.26 17.34
N LYS A 214 -22.44 5.95 18.37
CA LYS A 214 -23.02 7.20 18.89
C LYS A 214 -23.05 8.30 17.85
N ILE A 215 -21.99 8.47 17.07
CA ILE A 215 -21.92 9.46 15.98
C ILE A 215 -22.94 9.12 14.89
N CYS A 216 -22.97 7.85 14.45
CA CYS A 216 -23.95 7.39 13.47
C CYS A 216 -25.39 7.64 13.94
N TYR A 217 -25.72 7.31 15.19
CA TYR A 217 -27.04 7.54 15.76
C TYR A 217 -27.38 9.01 16.04
N SER A 218 -26.38 9.89 16.09
CA SER A 218 -26.60 11.32 16.20
C SER A 218 -26.84 12.00 14.85
N ILE A 219 -26.27 11.46 13.76
CA ILE A 219 -26.41 12.00 12.40
C ILE A 219 -27.63 11.39 11.70
N LEU A 220 -27.87 10.09 11.90
CA LEU A 220 -29.03 9.38 11.42
C LEU A 220 -30.05 9.32 12.56
N GLU A 221 -31.13 10.10 12.46
CA GLU A 221 -32.26 9.96 13.37
C GLU A 221 -32.73 8.51 13.38
N VAL A 222 -32.56 7.84 14.52
CA VAL A 222 -33.03 6.47 14.69
C VAL A 222 -34.54 6.52 14.74
N LYS A 223 -35.20 6.04 13.69
CA LYS A 223 -36.62 5.73 13.72
C LYS A 223 -36.81 4.64 14.79
N LYS A 224 -37.30 5.04 15.96
CA LYS A 224 -37.67 4.12 17.04
C LYS A 224 -38.73 3.16 16.50
N ALA A 225 -38.41 1.88 16.46
CA ALA A 225 -39.37 0.80 16.30
C ALA A 225 -39.91 0.41 17.67
#